data_AF-A0A1G5AY51-F1
#
_entry.id   AF-A0A1G5AY51-F1
#
_cell.length_a   1.000
_cell.length_b   1.000
_cell.length_c   1.000
_cell.angle_alpha   90.00
_cell.angle_beta   90.00
_cell.angle_gamma   90.00
#
_symmetry.space_group_name_H-M   'P 1'
#
loop_
_entity.id
_entity.type
_entity.pdbx_description
1 polymer ?
#
loop_
_entity_poly.entity_id
_entity_poly.type
_entity_poly.pdbx_seq_one_letter_code
_entity_poly.pdbx_strand_id
1 'polypeptide(L)' 'MNEMNRDYSDIIDLPHHVSTRHPQMSRHDRAAQFAPFAALTGYGDMIDEAGEKNAVAEDTVVFTADELDLP' A
#
# COMPACT_ATOMS: atom_id res chain seq x y z
N MET A 1 -19.69 21.49 8.98
CA MET A 1 -18.46 20.80 9.39
C MET A 1 -18.86 19.43 9.90
N ASN A 2 -18.79 18.39 9.07
CA ASN A 2 -18.90 17.02 9.54
C ASN A 2 -17.48 16.55 9.83
N GLU A 3 -17.14 16.48 11.11
CA GLU A 3 -15.91 15.85 11.58
C GLU A 3 -16.12 14.33 11.36
N MET A 4 -15.55 13.82 10.27
CA MET A 4 -15.52 12.39 9.97
C MET A 4 -14.71 11.73 11.08
N ASN A 5 -15.41 11.19 12.08
CA ASN A 5 -14.82 10.52 13.22
C ASN A 5 -14.06 9.27 12.74
N ARG A 6 -12.77 9.44 12.41
CA ARG A 6 -11.82 8.42 11.98
C ARG A 6 -11.35 7.53 13.15
N ASP A 7 -12.18 7.40 14.18
CA ASP A 7 -11.83 6.64 15.36
C ASP A 7 -12.27 5.18 15.17
N TYR A 8 -11.33 4.35 14.73
CA TYR A 8 -11.51 2.90 14.57
C TYR A 8 -11.31 2.14 15.89
N SER A 9 -11.30 2.83 17.04
CA SER A 9 -11.05 2.23 18.36
C SER A 9 -12.01 1.09 18.72
N ASP A 10 -13.21 1.08 18.13
CA ASP A 10 -14.21 0.03 18.34
C ASP A 10 -13.95 -1.25 17.54
N ILE A 11 -13.12 -1.20 16.48
CA ILE A 11 -12.86 -2.32 15.58
C ILE A 11 -11.39 -2.73 15.45
N ILE A 12 -10.43 -1.89 15.83
CA ILE A 12 -8.99 -2.12 15.58
C ILE A 12 -8.43 -3.35 16.32
N ASP A 13 -8.98 -3.65 17.50
CA ASP A 13 -8.56 -4.77 18.34
C ASP A 13 -9.42 -6.04 18.13
N LEU A 14 -10.36 -6.02 17.18
CA LEU A 14 -11.19 -7.19 16.90
C LEU A 14 -10.36 -8.32 16.27
N PRO A 15 -10.65 -9.59 16.61
CA PRO A 15 -9.93 -10.71 16.04
C PRO A 15 -10.10 -10.74 14.51
N HIS A 16 -8.98 -10.75 13.80
CA HIS A 16 -8.98 -10.92 12.35
C HIS A 16 -9.41 -12.35 11.99
N HIS A 17 -10.43 -12.47 11.15
CA HIS A 17 -10.86 -13.76 10.62
C HIS A 17 -9.75 -14.37 9.74
N VAL A 18 -9.37 -15.60 10.07
CA VAL A 18 -8.48 -16.43 9.25
C VAL A 18 -9.24 -17.68 8.86
N SER A 19 -9.34 -17.94 7.55
CA SER A 19 -10.03 -19.13 7.05
C SER A 19 -9.30 -20.39 7.50
N THR A 20 -10.03 -21.34 8.08
CA THR A 20 -9.53 -22.68 8.44
C THR A 20 -9.44 -23.60 7.22
N ARG A 21 -10.26 -23.34 6.18
CA ARG A 21 -10.35 -24.17 4.97
C ARG A 21 -9.42 -23.70 3.86
N HIS A 22 -9.24 -22.39 3.72
CA HIS A 22 -8.42 -21.78 2.68
C HIS A 22 -7.25 -21.04 3.33
N PRO A 23 -6.10 -21.71 3.53
CA PRO A 23 -4.92 -21.10 4.11
C PRO A 23 -4.49 -19.86 3.33
N GLN A 24 -3.95 -18.88 4.04
CA GLN A 24 -3.36 -17.71 3.40
C GLN A 24 -2.10 -18.11 2.62
N MET A 25 -1.92 -17.46 1.47
CA MET A 25 -0.76 -17.66 0.63
C MET A 25 0.52 -17.16 1.32
N SER A 26 1.62 -17.92 1.19
CA SER A 26 2.89 -17.55 1.80
C SER A 26 3.40 -16.22 1.24
N ARG A 27 4.31 -15.54 1.95
CA ARG A 27 4.94 -14.30 1.43
C ARG A 27 5.69 -14.54 0.12
N HIS A 28 6.30 -15.71 -0.03
CA HIS A 28 7.06 -16.08 -1.22
C HIS A 28 6.14 -16.31 -2.42
N ASP A 29 5.06 -17.06 -2.23
CA ASP A 29 4.06 -17.31 -3.28
C ASP A 29 3.33 -16.02 -3.68
N ARG A 30 3.09 -15.11 -2.71
CA ARG A 30 2.62 -13.75 -3.00
C ARG A 30 3.60 -12.98 -3.89
N ALA A 31 4.91 -13.09 -3.64
CA ALA A 31 5.92 -12.40 -4.44
C ALA A 31 6.02 -12.94 -5.88
N ALA A 32 5.73 -14.23 -6.09
CA ALA A 32 5.76 -14.84 -7.42
C ALA A 32 4.77 -14.20 -8.41
N GLN A 33 3.72 -13.53 -7.94
CA GLN A 33 2.81 -12.75 -8.79
C GLN A 33 3.54 -11.61 -9.54
N PHE A 34 4.64 -11.12 -8.98
CA PHE A 34 5.49 -10.09 -9.57
C PHE A 34 6.65 -10.66 -10.40
N ALA A 35 6.76 -12.00 -10.53
CA ALA A 35 7.77 -12.64 -11.37
C ALA A 35 7.78 -12.16 -12.84
N PRO A 36 6.64 -11.81 -13.49
CA PRO A 36 6.64 -11.24 -14.84
C PRO A 36 7.45 -9.94 -14.96
N PHE A 37 7.69 -9.23 -13.87
CA PHE A 37 8.48 -8.01 -13.81
C PHE A 37 9.92 -8.25 -13.35
N ALA A 38 10.35 -9.50 -13.18
CA ALA A 38 11.72 -9.83 -12.80
C ALA A 38 12.76 -9.36 -13.83
N ALA A 39 12.39 -9.16 -15.09
CA ALA A 39 13.26 -8.55 -16.09
C ALA A 39 13.60 -7.07 -15.81
N LEU A 40 12.85 -6.40 -14.93
CA LEU A 40 13.23 -5.08 -14.41
C LEU A 40 14.34 -5.16 -13.34
N THR A 41 14.81 -6.35 -12.97
CA THR A 41 16.03 -6.47 -12.17
C THR A 41 17.21 -5.92 -12.99
N GLY A 42 17.83 -4.83 -12.49
CA GLY A 42 18.84 -4.05 -13.23
C GLY A 42 18.42 -2.61 -13.57
N TYR A 43 17.15 -2.25 -13.37
CA TYR A 43 16.67 -0.85 -13.47
C TYR A 43 16.78 -0.09 -12.14
N GLY A 44 17.54 -0.60 -11.16
CA GLY A 44 17.74 0.08 -9.87
C GLY A 44 18.23 1.50 -10.06
N ASP A 45 19.27 1.67 -10.89
CA ASP A 45 19.84 2.97 -11.22
C ASP A 45 18.81 3.91 -11.88
N MET A 46 17.89 3.39 -12.71
CA MET A 46 16.83 4.19 -13.33
C MET A 46 15.70 4.56 -12.35
N ILE A 47 15.44 3.71 -11.35
CA ILE A 47 14.50 3.99 -10.26
C ILE A 47 15.08 5.05 -9.33
N ASP A 48 16.37 4.94 -9.01
CA ASP A 48 17.09 5.92 -8.18
C ASP A 48 17.18 7.27 -8.90
N GLU A 49 17.55 7.29 -10.19
CA GLU A 49 17.54 8.50 -11.03
C GLU A 49 16.12 9.11 -11.13
N ALA A 50 15.08 8.28 -11.26
CA ALA A 50 13.70 8.76 -11.26
C ALA A 50 13.30 9.32 -9.88
N GLY A 51 13.76 8.72 -8.78
CA GLY A 51 13.58 9.22 -7.43
C GLY A 51 14.24 10.57 -7.21
N GLU A 52 15.47 10.75 -7.71
CA GLU A 52 16.20 12.02 -7.67
C GLU A 52 15.52 13.10 -8.52
N LYS A 53 15.05 12.76 -9.73
CA LYS A 53 14.33 13.70 -10.62
C LYS A 53 12.96 14.10 -10.05
N ASN A 54 12.26 13.18 -9.39
CA ASN A 54 10.99 13.44 -8.71
C ASN A 54 11.18 14.04 -7.31
N ALA A 55 12.42 14.20 -6.81
CA ALA A 55 12.69 14.91 -5.56
C ALA A 55 12.50 16.44 -5.70
N VAL A 56 12.21 16.94 -6.91
CA VAL A 56 11.63 18.27 -7.07
C VAL A 56 10.19 18.21 -6.59
N ALA A 57 10.01 18.74 -5.37
CA ALA A 57 8.75 18.92 -4.69
C ALA A 57 7.62 19.27 -5.65
N GLU A 58 6.66 18.36 -5.85
CA GLU A 58 5.22 18.62 -5.79
C GLU A 58 4.48 17.33 -5.42
N ASP A 59 3.69 17.46 -4.35
CA ASP A 59 2.63 16.57 -3.92
C ASP A 59 2.98 15.08 -3.84
N THR A 60 3.71 14.70 -2.77
CA THR A 60 3.38 13.42 -2.16
C THR A 60 1.92 13.54 -1.78
N VAL A 61 1.02 12.94 -2.57
CA VAL A 61 -0.38 12.79 -2.18
C VAL A 61 -0.36 11.86 -0.97
N VAL A 62 -0.09 12.45 0.18
CA VAL A 62 -0.39 11.86 1.46
C VAL A 62 -1.90 11.86 1.43
N PHE A 63 -2.51 10.71 1.12
CA PHE A 63 -3.92 10.51 1.38
C PHE A 63 -4.11 10.59 2.88
N THR A 64 -4.15 11.81 3.40
CA THR A 64 -4.62 12.06 4.74
C THR A 64 -6.08 11.64 4.68
N ALA A 65 -6.51 10.80 5.63
CA ALA A 65 -7.85 10.24 5.58
C ALA A 65 -8.98 11.30 5.71
N ASP A 66 -8.66 12.60 5.68
CA ASP A 66 -9.59 13.74 5.53
C ASP A 66 -9.94 14.06 4.06
N GLU A 67 -9.16 13.60 3.07
CA GLU A 67 -9.35 13.96 1.65
C GLU A 67 -10.18 12.93 0.84
N LEU A 68 -10.65 11.86 1.47
CA LEU A 68 -11.58 10.94 0.83
C LEU A 68 -13.01 11.44 1.01
N ASP A 69 -13.44 12.37 0.16
CA ASP A 69 -14.85 12.73 -0.02
C ASP A 69 -15.58 11.56 -0.72
N LEU A 70 -15.88 10.52 0.06
CA LEU A 70 -16.67 9.36 -0.35
C LEU A 70 -18.16 9.76 -0.32
N PRO A 71 -18.92 9.56 -1.42
CA PRO A 71 -20.37 9.81 -1.43
C PRO A 71 -21.14 8.88 -0.48
#